data_AF-A0A961CY68-F1
#
_entry.id   AF-A0A961CY68-F1
#
_cell.length_a   1.000
_cell.length_b   1.000
_cell.length_c   1.000
_cell.angle_alpha   90.00
_cell.angle_beta   90.00
_cell.angle_gamma   90.00
#
_symmetry.space_group_name_H-M   'P 1'
#
loop_
_entity.id
_entity.type
_entity.pdbx_description
1 polymer ?
#
loop_
_entity_poly.entity_id
_entity_poly.type
_entity_poly.pdbx_seq_one_letter_code
_entity_poly.pdbx_strand_id
1 'polypeptide(L)'
;MDLLALTGELVDIASESFEEQELVEFLAQRLGDMEHLECTRVGDNLVARTSLGRRSRVVLGGHTDTVPANGNAAARIDGDTLWGVGSADMKGGLAVMLALAEAHREPPV
;
A
#
# COMPACT_ATOMS: atom_id res chain seq x y z
N MET A 1 -2.23 9.58 10.88
CA MET A 1 -2.31 8.12 10.76
C MET A 1 -1.09 7.51 11.42
N ASP A 2 -1.25 6.40 12.15
CA ASP A 2 -0.13 5.63 12.69
C ASP A 2 0.40 4.70 11.58
N LEU A 3 1.62 4.95 11.10
CA LEU A 3 2.23 4.18 10.02
C LEU A 3 2.67 2.79 10.47
N LEU A 4 3.06 2.61 11.74
CA LEU A 4 3.44 1.30 12.26
C LEU A 4 2.23 0.38 12.31
N ALA A 5 1.11 0.90 12.83
CA ALA A 5 -0.17 0.19 12.87
C ALA A 5 -0.67 -0.16 11.46
N LEU A 6 -0.69 0.82 10.54
CA LEU A 6 -1.10 0.56 9.15
C LEU A 6 -0.21 -0.49 8.47
N THR A 7 1.10 -0.41 8.67
CA THR A 7 2.01 -1.41 8.09
C THR A 7 1.74 -2.79 8.67
N GLY A 8 1.42 -2.89 9.97
CA GLY A 8 0.98 -4.13 10.60
C GLY A 8 -0.29 -4.70 9.97
N GLU A 9 -1.31 -3.86 9.74
CA GLU A 9 -2.53 -4.27 9.03
C GLU A 9 -2.23 -4.85 7.64
N LEU A 10 -1.33 -4.21 6.88
CA LEU A 10 -0.95 -4.73 5.57
C LEU A 10 -0.17 -6.04 5.67
N VAL A 11 0.72 -6.17 6.66
CA VAL A 11 1.50 -7.41 6.91
C VAL A 11 0.57 -8.59 7.18
N ASP A 12 -0.48 -8.39 7.96
CA ASP A 12 -1.45 -9.42 8.31
C ASP A 12 -2.30 -9.92 7.12
N ILE A 13 -2.31 -9.21 5.99
CA ILE A 13 -2.94 -9.67 4.74
C ILE A 13 -1.91 -10.45 3.93
N ALA A 14 -2.09 -11.76 3.77
CA ALA A 14 -1.16 -12.56 2.96
C ALA A 14 -1.12 -12.08 1.51
N SER A 15 0.08 -12.06 0.93
CA SER A 15 0.30 -11.59 -0.44
C SER A 15 1.56 -12.20 -1.04
N GLU A 16 1.70 -13.54 -0.94
CA GLU A 16 2.81 -14.21 -1.63
C GLU A 16 2.75 -13.93 -3.14
N SER A 17 3.90 -13.91 -3.82
CA SER A 17 3.94 -13.68 -5.28
C SER A 17 2.93 -14.57 -6.02
N PHE A 18 2.13 -13.96 -6.88
CA PHE A 18 0.99 -14.53 -7.61
C PHE A 18 -0.29 -14.79 -6.79
N GLU A 19 -0.33 -14.44 -5.51
CA GLU A 19 -1.50 -14.55 -4.61
C GLU A 19 -1.83 -13.20 -3.92
N GLU A 20 -1.61 -12.07 -4.60
CA GLU A 20 -1.70 -10.72 -4.03
C GLU A 20 -3.14 -10.14 -4.00
N GLN A 21 -4.10 -10.87 -4.54
CA GLN A 21 -5.48 -10.42 -4.80
C GLN A 21 -6.14 -9.74 -3.60
N GLU A 22 -5.99 -10.33 -2.40
CA GLU A 22 -6.61 -9.82 -1.19
C GLU A 22 -6.03 -8.46 -0.77
N LEU A 23 -4.71 -8.32 -0.79
CA LEU A 23 -4.04 -7.06 -0.46
C LEU A 23 -4.37 -5.98 -1.49
N VAL A 24 -4.37 -6.33 -2.78
CA VAL A 24 -4.70 -5.38 -3.86
C VAL A 24 -6.15 -4.93 -3.77
N GLU A 25 -7.07 -5.83 -3.40
CA GLU A 25 -8.47 -5.49 -3.19
C GLU A 25 -8.66 -4.56 -1.99
N PHE A 26 -7.98 -4.82 -0.88
CA PHE A 26 -7.98 -3.93 0.28
C PHE A 26 -7.52 -2.51 -0.08
N LEU A 27 -6.42 -2.39 -0.82
CA LEU A 27 -5.91 -1.09 -1.28
C LEU A 27 -6.87 -0.41 -2.26
N ALA A 28 -7.48 -1.18 -3.18
CA ALA A 28 -8.40 -0.66 -4.19
C ALA A 28 -9.67 -0.10 -3.57
N GLN A 29 -10.25 -0.77 -2.58
CA GLN A 29 -11.43 -0.27 -1.86
C GLN A 29 -11.11 1.04 -1.16
N ARG A 30 -10.01 1.05 -0.40
CA ARG A 30 -9.61 2.22 0.40
C ARG A 30 -9.29 3.45 -0.46
N LEU A 31 -8.62 3.26 -1.59
CA LEU A 31 -8.32 4.33 -2.55
C LEU A 31 -9.54 4.70 -3.42
N GLY A 32 -10.44 3.77 -3.69
CA GLY A 32 -11.64 3.97 -4.49
C GLY A 32 -12.69 4.87 -3.81
N ASP A 33 -12.69 4.91 -2.48
CA ASP A 33 -13.54 5.82 -1.69
C ASP A 33 -13.10 7.30 -1.77
N MET A 34 -11.95 7.59 -2.41
CA MET A 34 -11.39 8.94 -2.51
C MET A 34 -11.81 9.62 -3.81
N GLU A 35 -12.70 10.61 -3.71
CA GLU A 35 -13.22 11.37 -4.87
C GLU A 35 -12.14 12.04 -5.75
N HIS A 36 -10.96 12.35 -5.20
CA HIS A 36 -9.85 12.97 -5.94
C HIS A 36 -8.97 11.98 -6.71
N LEU A 37 -9.23 10.68 -6.59
CA LEU A 37 -8.46 9.62 -7.24
C LEU A 37 -9.30 8.86 -8.26
N GLU A 38 -8.70 8.60 -9.41
CA GLU A 38 -9.18 7.61 -10.36
C GLU A 38 -8.35 6.33 -10.18
N CYS A 39 -9.02 5.23 -9.86
CA CYS A 39 -8.39 3.92 -9.70
C CYS A 39 -8.59 3.05 -10.94
N THR A 40 -7.53 2.38 -11.39
CA THR A 40 -7.56 1.42 -12.50
C THR A 40 -6.89 0.12 -12.08
N ARG A 41 -7.55 -1.01 -12.33
CA ARG A 41 -7.03 -2.36 -12.08
C ARG A 41 -6.49 -2.97 -13.39
N VAL A 42 -5.34 -3.63 -13.32
CA VAL A 42 -4.75 -4.42 -14.41
C VAL A 42 -4.30 -5.75 -13.83
N GLY A 43 -5.21 -6.73 -13.80
CA GLY A 43 -5.04 -7.93 -12.97
C GLY A 43 -4.88 -7.54 -11.50
N ASP A 44 -3.82 -8.06 -10.87
CA ASP A 44 -3.46 -7.76 -9.48
C ASP A 44 -2.53 -6.55 -9.34
N ASN A 45 -2.50 -5.68 -10.36
CA ASN A 45 -1.91 -4.35 -10.25
C ASN A 45 -3.00 -3.30 -10.04
N LEU A 46 -2.67 -2.28 -9.24
CA LEU A 46 -3.53 -1.12 -8.99
C LEU A 46 -2.79 0.18 -9.31
N VAL A 47 -3.44 1.04 -10.08
CA VAL A 47 -2.99 2.42 -10.32
C VAL A 47 -4.04 3.38 -9.77
N ALA A 48 -3.66 4.21 -8.81
CA ALA A 48 -4.48 5.32 -8.34
C ALA A 48 -3.85 6.65 -8.78
N ARG A 49 -4.64 7.55 -9.37
CA ARG A 49 -4.11 8.80 -9.94
C ARG A 49 -5.01 10.00 -9.73
N THR A 50 -4.41 11.17 -9.49
CA THR A 50 -5.08 12.47 -9.58
C THR A 50 -5.10 12.99 -11.03
N SER A 51 -5.99 13.94 -11.35
CA SER A 51 -6.08 14.60 -12.65
C SER A 51 -6.02 16.14 -12.54
N LEU A 52 -4.88 16.67 -12.10
CA LEU A 52 -4.69 18.09 -11.77
C LEU A 52 -4.30 19.01 -12.95
N GLY A 53 -4.19 18.47 -14.17
CA GLY A 53 -3.86 19.28 -15.38
C GLY A 53 -2.45 19.90 -15.39
N ARG A 54 -1.51 19.37 -14.60
CA ARG A 54 -0.15 19.91 -14.47
C ARG A 54 0.81 19.36 -15.51
N ARG A 55 1.89 20.11 -15.78
CA ARG A 55 2.94 19.74 -16.75
C ARG A 55 3.83 18.59 -16.31
N SER A 56 3.93 18.34 -15.01
CA SER A 56 4.77 17.32 -14.39
C SER A 56 3.93 16.45 -13.46
N ARG A 57 4.39 15.22 -13.23
CA ARG A 57 3.77 14.26 -12.30
C ARG A 57 4.84 13.42 -11.64
N VAL A 58 4.63 13.10 -10.36
CA VAL A 58 5.42 12.11 -9.63
C VAL A 58 4.68 10.78 -9.62
N VAL A 59 5.41 9.69 -9.82
CA VAL A 59 4.89 8.32 -9.65
C VAL A 59 5.57 7.73 -8.42
N LEU A 60 4.78 7.29 -7.45
CA LEU A 60 5.22 6.42 -6.38
C LEU A 60 4.84 5.00 -6.79
N GLY A 61 5.84 4.14 -6.95
CA GLY A 61 5.66 2.76 -7.41
C GLY A 61 6.23 1.77 -6.40
N GLY A 62 5.52 0.66 -6.22
CA GLY A 62 5.91 -0.44 -5.36
C GLY A 62 5.21 -1.73 -5.77
N HIS A 63 5.71 -2.86 -5.28
CA HIS A 63 5.10 -4.17 -5.42
C HIS A 63 4.28 -4.51 -4.18
N THR A 64 3.28 -5.36 -4.34
CA THR A 64 2.38 -5.83 -3.28
C THR A 64 2.72 -7.24 -2.82
N ASP A 65 3.54 -7.96 -3.58
CA ASP A 65 3.87 -9.32 -3.27
C ASP A 65 4.91 -9.44 -2.15
N THR A 66 5.03 -10.64 -1.64
CA THR A 66 6.09 -11.03 -0.71
C THR A 66 6.64 -12.39 -1.10
N VAL A 67 7.84 -12.67 -0.62
CA VAL A 67 8.32 -14.06 -0.55
C VAL A 67 7.41 -14.91 0.35
N PRO A 68 7.48 -16.25 0.25
CA PRO A 68 6.74 -17.13 1.15
C PRO A 68 7.05 -16.86 2.61
N ALA A 69 6.02 -16.88 3.46
CA ALA A 69 6.18 -16.69 4.89
C ALA A 69 6.98 -17.86 5.51
N ASN A 70 7.85 -17.55 6.46
CA ASN A 70 8.64 -18.53 7.20
C ASN A 70 8.49 -18.30 8.71
N GLY A 71 7.29 -18.57 9.23
CA GLY A 71 6.96 -18.34 10.65
C GLY A 71 6.83 -16.86 11.04
N ASN A 72 6.68 -15.97 10.06
CA ASN A 72 6.65 -14.52 10.22
C ASN A 72 5.47 -13.85 9.49
N ALA A 73 4.37 -14.59 9.25
CA ALA A 73 3.20 -14.07 8.55
C ALA A 73 2.44 -13.00 9.37
N ALA A 74 2.36 -13.18 10.69
CA ALA A 74 1.65 -12.27 11.58
C ALA A 74 2.52 -11.06 11.95
N ALA A 75 1.94 -9.88 11.91
CA ALA A 75 2.56 -8.66 12.37
C ALA A 75 2.79 -8.72 13.90
N ARG A 76 3.97 -8.27 14.33
CA ARG A 76 4.28 -8.07 15.74
C ARG A 76 5.00 -6.76 15.93
N ILE A 77 4.40 -5.84 16.68
CA ILE A 77 5.06 -4.60 17.10
C ILE A 77 5.79 -4.86 18.42
N ASP A 78 7.05 -4.48 18.47
CA ASP A 78 7.93 -4.58 19.64
C ASP A 78 8.63 -3.24 19.85
N GLY A 79 8.10 -2.42 20.74
CA GLY A 79 8.53 -1.04 20.90
C GLY A 79 8.25 -0.22 19.63
N ASP A 80 9.32 0.25 18.98
CA ASP A 80 9.29 1.03 17.75
C ASP A 80 9.55 0.18 16.49
N THR A 81 9.65 -1.13 16.64
CA THR A 81 10.00 -2.06 15.55
C THR A 81 8.81 -2.93 15.19
N LEU A 82 8.42 -2.93 13.91
CA LEU A 82 7.44 -3.87 13.35
C LEU A 82 8.16 -5.09 12.76
N TRP A 83 7.73 -6.28 13.16
CA TRP A 83 8.18 -7.57 12.63
C TRP A 83 7.08 -8.21 11.79
N GLY A 84 7.48 -8.88 10.70
CA GLY A 84 6.59 -9.67 9.84
C GLY A 84 7.05 -9.64 8.38
N VAL A 85 6.71 -10.66 7.60
CA VAL A 85 7.01 -10.71 6.16
C VAL A 85 6.32 -9.54 5.46
N GLY A 86 7.03 -8.88 4.55
CA GLY A 86 6.50 -7.69 3.89
C GLY A 86 6.73 -6.38 4.65
N SER A 87 6.97 -6.38 5.97
CA SER A 87 7.12 -5.14 6.76
C SER A 87 8.16 -4.18 6.16
N ALA A 88 9.34 -4.69 5.82
CA ALA A 88 10.40 -3.94 5.13
C ALA A 88 10.27 -4.00 3.60
N ASP A 89 9.93 -5.17 3.03
CA ASP A 89 9.88 -5.41 1.57
C ASP A 89 8.50 -5.95 1.14
N MET A 90 7.54 -5.10 0.76
CA MET A 90 7.64 -3.63 0.84
C MET A 90 6.38 -2.93 1.37
N LYS A 91 5.61 -3.62 2.21
CA LYS A 91 4.34 -3.14 2.78
C LYS A 91 4.50 -1.88 3.61
N GLY A 92 5.65 -1.64 4.24
CA GLY A 92 5.93 -0.35 4.89
C GLY A 92 5.95 0.83 3.91
N GLY A 93 6.51 0.62 2.71
CA GLY A 93 6.46 1.60 1.63
C GLY A 93 5.03 1.83 1.13
N LEU A 94 4.25 0.75 0.98
CA LEU A 94 2.84 0.85 0.58
C LEU A 94 2.00 1.62 1.59
N ALA A 95 2.21 1.39 2.89
CA ALA A 95 1.53 2.13 3.96
C ALA A 95 1.81 3.64 3.88
N VAL A 96 3.05 4.04 3.59
CA VAL A 96 3.41 5.45 3.37
C VAL A 96 2.72 6.02 2.13
N MET A 97 2.71 5.28 1.00
CA MET A 97 2.04 5.73 -0.23
C MET A 97 0.54 5.93 -0.03
N LEU A 98 -0.12 4.99 0.65
CA LEU A 98 -1.53 5.10 1.02
C LEU A 98 -1.79 6.30 1.93
N ALA A 99 -0.95 6.52 2.94
CA ALA A 99 -1.04 7.68 3.82
C ALA A 99 -0.95 9.02 3.07
N LEU A 100 -0.04 9.11 2.10
CA LEU A 100 0.11 10.30 1.28
C LEU A 100 -1.10 10.53 0.39
N ALA A 101 -1.66 9.46 -0.20
CA ALA A 101 -2.87 9.54 -1.03
C ALA A 101 -4.09 10.03 -0.22
N GLU A 102 -4.23 9.56 1.03
CA GLU A 102 -5.28 10.00 1.98
C GLU A 102 -5.10 11.46 2.39
N ALA A 103 -3.88 11.88 2.69
CA ALA A 103 -3.59 13.20 3.26
C ALA A 103 -3.53 14.32 2.20
N HIS A 104 -3.24 14.01 0.93
CA HIS A 104 -2.97 15.01 -0.10
C HIS A 104 -3.89 14.87 -1.31
N ARG A 105 -4.96 15.67 -1.32
CA ARG A 105 -5.87 15.79 -2.48
C ARG A 105 -5.21 16.49 -3.68
N GLU A 106 -4.37 17.48 -3.37
CA GLU A 106 -3.63 18.27 -4.35
C GLU A 106 -2.14 18.32 -3.92
N PRO A 107 -1.37 17.23 -4.10
CA PRO A 107 0.07 17.26 -3.83
C PRO A 107 0.73 18.41 -4.61
N PRO A 108 1.87 18.97 -4.19
CA PRO A 108 2.44 20.19 -4.79
C PRO A 108 3.09 19.98 -6.16
N VAL A 109 3.35 18.72 -6.56
CA VAL A 109 3.94 18.35 -7.85
C VAL A 109 2.98 17.48 -8.63
#